data_AF-A0AA37W9B4-F1
#
_entry.id   AF-A0AA37W9B4-F1
#
_cell.length_a   1.000
_cell.length_b   1.000
_cell.length_c   1.000
_cell.angle_alpha   90.00
_cell.angle_beta   90.00
_cell.angle_gamma   90.00
#
_symmetry.space_group_name_H-M   'P 1'
#
loop_
_entity.id
_entity.type
_entity.pdbx_description
1 polymer ?
#
loop_
_entity_poly.entity_id
_entity_poly.type
_entity_poly.pdbx_seq_one_letter_code
_entity_poly.pdbx_strand_id
1 'polypeptide(L)'
;MQRIVVFVLGWVALIAAIHNPEKPLGRTIYACVAGLVSIAGVAIAARHSWIQAYPPEDIPDCGAPLEYMLDILPFQEILTYMLTGSASCTEISWDFLGLTMPNWMIIVFLGYCVYSALLWRTSK
;
A
#
# COMPACT_ATOMS: atom_id res chain seq x y z
N MET A 1 5.20 -3.51 2.95
CA MET A 1 4.53 -2.33 3.57
C MET A 1 3.06 -2.18 3.17
N GLN A 2 2.71 -2.09 1.87
CA GLN A 2 1.31 -1.89 1.42
C GLN A 2 0.30 -2.89 1.99
N ARG A 3 0.68 -4.17 2.09
CA ARG A 3 -0.17 -5.24 2.66
C ARG A 3 -0.62 -4.97 4.10
N ILE A 4 0.23 -4.36 4.93
CA ILE A 4 -0.11 -4.03 6.34
C ILE A 4 -1.18 -2.94 6.38
N VAL A 5 -1.04 -1.92 5.54
CA VAL A 5 -1.99 -0.81 5.44
C VAL A 5 -3.37 -1.31 5.01
N VAL A 6 -3.42 -2.20 4.01
CA VAL A 6 -4.67 -2.83 3.55
C VAL A 6 -5.31 -3.63 4.68
N PHE A 7 -4.52 -4.40 5.44
CA PHE A 7 -5.05 -5.11 6.60
C PHE A 7 -5.61 -4.15 7.66
N VAL A 8 -4.89 -3.07 8.00
CA VAL A 8 -5.37 -2.09 8.98
C VAL A 8 -6.64 -1.40 8.51
N LEU A 9 -6.71 -0.99 7.24
CA LEU A 9 -7.88 -0.34 6.66
C LEU A 9 -9.07 -1.30 6.58
N GLY A 10 -8.82 -2.57 6.24
CA GLY A 10 -9.82 -3.64 6.28
C GLY A 10 -10.36 -3.89 7.68
N TRP A 11 -9.49 -3.92 8.70
CA TRP A 11 -9.90 -4.07 10.10
C TRP A 11 -10.74 -2.89 10.59
N VAL A 12 -10.33 -1.65 10.27
CA VAL A 12 -11.09 -0.44 10.60
C VAL A 12 -12.47 -0.46 9.94
N ALA A 13 -12.54 -0.85 8.65
CA ALA A 13 -13.81 -0.98 7.94
C ALA A 13 -14.71 -2.08 8.53
N LEU A 14 -14.13 -3.22 8.93
CA LEU A 14 -14.86 -4.33 9.54
C LEU A 14 -15.43 -3.95 10.91
N ILE A 15 -14.63 -3.29 11.75
CA ILE A 15 -15.08 -2.78 13.06
C ILE A 15 -16.20 -1.75 12.87
N ALA A 16 -16.05 -0.82 11.91
CA ALA A 16 -17.09 0.17 11.61
C ALA A 16 -18.41 -0.48 11.15
N ALA A 17 -18.32 -1.53 10.31
CA ALA A 17 -19.49 -2.28 9.84
C ALA A 17 -20.19 -3.03 10.99
N ILE A 18 -19.44 -3.61 11.93
CA ILE A 18 -19.99 -4.33 13.08
C ILE A 18 -20.60 -3.37 14.12
N HIS A 19 -19.96 -2.24 14.38
CA HIS A 19 -20.43 -1.29 15.41
C HIS A 19 -21.66 -0.48 14.99
N ASN A 20 -21.91 -0.36 13.67
CA ASN A 20 -23.02 0.34 13.02
C ASN A 20 -23.73 1.41 13.90
N PRO A 21 -23.04 2.50 14.28
CA PRO A 21 -23.61 3.45 15.23
C PRO A 21 -24.78 4.21 14.60
N GLU A 22 -25.94 4.13 15.26
CA GLU A 22 -27.14 4.87 14.89
C GLU A 22 -27.03 6.36 15.22
N LYS A 23 -26.19 6.72 16.20
CA LYS A 23 -26.00 8.11 16.65
C LYS A 23 -25.04 8.88 15.73
N PRO A 24 -25.32 10.17 15.43
CA PRO A 24 -24.49 10.98 14.53
C PRO A 24 -23.05 11.15 15.04
N LEU A 25 -22.87 11.22 16.37
CA LEU A 25 -21.54 11.36 16.96
C LEU A 25 -20.65 10.12 16.70
N GLY A 26 -21.23 8.92 16.75
CA GLY A 26 -20.51 7.68 16.43
C GLY A 26 -20.13 7.60 14.95
N ARG A 27 -21.03 7.95 14.04
CA ARG A 27 -20.75 8.00 12.59
C ARG A 27 -19.63 8.97 12.24
N THR A 28 -19.60 10.13 12.91
CA THR A 28 -18.57 11.16 12.72
C THR A 28 -17.18 10.65 13.13
N ILE A 29 -17.08 9.95 14.27
CA ILE A 29 -15.81 9.37 14.74
C ILE A 29 -15.28 8.33 13.75
N TYR A 30 -16.13 7.38 13.33
CA TYR A 30 -15.71 6.34 12.37
C TYR A 30 -15.34 6.94 11.01
N ALA A 31 -16.07 7.96 10.54
CA ALA A 31 -15.71 8.69 9.32
C ALA A 31 -14.33 9.34 9.44
N CYS A 32 -14.05 10.05 10.54
CA CYS A 32 -12.73 10.64 10.82
C CYS A 32 -11.61 9.59 10.81
N VAL A 33 -11.78 8.49 11.54
CA VAL A 33 -10.78 7.43 11.63
C VAL A 33 -10.55 6.78 10.28
N ALA A 34 -11.61 6.41 9.56
CA ALA A 34 -11.50 5.84 8.22
C ALA A 34 -10.84 6.80 7.24
N GLY A 35 -11.14 8.10 7.33
CA GLY A 35 -10.53 9.14 6.50
C GLY A 35 -9.02 9.25 6.74
N LEU A 36 -8.59 9.31 8.01
CA LEU A 36 -7.16 9.37 8.37
C LEU A 36 -6.38 8.14 7.89
N VAL A 37 -6.94 6.95 8.08
CA VAL A 37 -6.31 5.69 7.63
C VAL A 37 -6.21 5.64 6.09
N SER A 38 -7.23 6.13 5.40
CA SER A 38 -7.26 6.20 3.93
C SER A 38 -6.21 7.16 3.39
N ILE A 39 -6.04 8.34 4.01
CA ILE A 39 -5.00 9.31 3.64
C ILE A 39 -3.60 8.70 3.84
N ALA A 40 -3.37 8.02 4.96
CA ALA A 40 -2.11 7.32 5.20
C ALA A 40 -1.85 6.23 4.14
N GLY A 41 -2.91 5.52 3.71
CA GLY A 41 -2.82 4.52 2.66
C GLY A 41 -2.48 5.09 1.28
N VAL A 42 -3.07 6.24 0.92
CA VAL A 42 -2.69 6.97 -0.30
C VAL A 42 -1.21 7.34 -0.26
N ALA A 43 -0.71 7.90 0.86
CA ALA A 43 0.68 8.31 0.98
C ALA A 43 1.66 7.14 0.81
N ILE A 44 1.36 5.99 1.41
CA ILE A 44 2.20 4.79 1.32
C ILE A 44 2.15 4.18 -0.09
N ALA A 45 0.97 4.15 -0.71
CA ALA A 45 0.82 3.64 -2.08
C ALA A 45 1.52 4.54 -3.10
N ALA A 46 1.40 5.87 -2.95
CA ALA A 46 2.12 6.84 -3.77
C ALA A 46 3.64 6.70 -3.61
N ARG A 47 4.15 6.52 -2.38
CA ARG A 47 5.58 6.27 -2.16
C ARG A 47 6.05 5.00 -2.86
N HIS A 48 5.27 3.92 -2.81
CA HIS A 48 5.62 2.68 -3.49
C HIS A 48 5.59 2.83 -5.02
N SER A 49 4.57 3.50 -5.57
CA SER A 49 4.53 3.82 -7.01
C SER A 49 5.74 4.64 -7.44
N TRP A 50 6.16 5.60 -6.62
CA TRP A 50 7.35 6.41 -6.89
C TRP A 50 8.63 5.57 -6.91
N ILE A 51 8.78 4.61 -5.99
CA ILE A 51 9.92 3.67 -5.97
C ILE A 51 9.90 2.74 -7.19
N GLN A 52 8.72 2.26 -7.62
CA GLN A 52 8.59 1.43 -8.83
C GLN A 52 8.89 2.19 -10.12
N ALA A 53 8.70 3.51 -10.14
CA ALA A 53 9.02 4.34 -11.30
C ALA A 53 10.50 4.73 -11.37
N TYR A 54 11.28 4.44 -10.31
CA TYR A 54 12.69 4.85 -10.21
C TYR A 54 13.61 3.76 -10.79
N PRO A 55 14.69 4.12 -11.54
CA PRO A 55 15.65 3.16 -12.04
C PRO A 55 16.25 2.31 -10.90
N PRO A 56 16.43 0.99 -11.08
CA PRO A 56 16.85 0.08 -10.01
C PRO A 56 18.29 0.32 -9.54
N GLU A 57 19.09 1.06 -10.30
CA GLU A 57 20.52 1.27 -10.09
C GLU A 57 20.84 2.44 -9.13
N ASP A 58 19.85 3.29 -8.84
CA ASP A 58 20.02 4.53 -8.06
C ASP A 58 19.44 4.47 -6.63
N ILE A 59 18.92 3.32 -6.18
CA ILE A 59 18.25 3.18 -4.87
C ILE A 59 19.18 2.47 -3.87
N PRO A 60 19.75 3.16 -2.86
CA PRO A 60 20.73 2.58 -1.93
C PRO A 60 20.22 1.38 -1.12
N ASP A 61 18.90 1.33 -0.88
CA ASP A 61 18.22 0.29 -0.09
C ASP A 61 17.67 -0.86 -0.92
N CYS A 62 17.62 -0.72 -2.24
CA CYS A 62 17.17 -1.78 -3.12
C CYS A 62 18.40 -2.42 -3.76
N GLY A 63 18.74 -3.64 -3.34
CA GLY A 63 19.95 -4.32 -3.78
C GLY A 63 20.08 -4.39 -5.31
N ALA A 64 21.33 -4.53 -5.78
CA ALA A 64 21.63 -4.62 -7.20
C ALA A 64 20.79 -5.70 -7.91
N PRO A 65 20.46 -5.51 -9.21
CA PRO A 65 19.69 -6.49 -9.97
C PRO A 65 20.35 -7.88 -9.89
N LEU A 66 19.52 -8.93 -9.79
CA LEU A 66 19.97 -10.32 -9.56
C LEU A 66 20.98 -10.79 -10.61
N GLU A 67 20.85 -10.31 -11.85
CA GLU A 67 21.77 -10.60 -12.96
C GLU A 67 23.18 -10.06 -12.70
N TYR A 68 23.30 -8.86 -12.12
CA TYR A 68 24.59 -8.34 -11.68
C TYR A 68 25.14 -9.14 -10.50
N MET A 69 24.29 -9.49 -9.53
CA MET A 69 24.70 -10.35 -8.40
C MET A 69 25.21 -11.72 -8.88
N LEU A 70 24.62 -12.29 -9.94
CA LEU A 70 25.05 -13.55 -10.55
C LEU A 70 26.44 -13.45 -11.22
N ASP A 71 26.80 -12.29 -11.75
CA ASP A 71 28.09 -12.08 -12.42
C ASP A 71 29.26 -11.87 -11.44
N ILE A 72 29.00 -11.32 -10.25
CA ILE A 72 30.06 -10.94 -9.30
C ILE A 72 30.04 -11.68 -7.95
N LEU A 73 28.92 -12.32 -7.54
CA LEU A 73 28.83 -12.99 -6.23
C LEU A 73 28.87 -14.52 -6.34
N PRO A 74 29.48 -15.21 -5.36
CA PRO A 74 29.48 -16.67 -5.30
C PRO A 74 28.07 -17.22 -5.07
N PHE A 75 27.74 -18.35 -5.71
CA PHE A 75 26.40 -18.98 -5.69
C PHE A 75 25.81 -19.19 -4.28
N GLN A 76 26.65 -19.36 -3.25
CA GLN A 76 26.24 -19.54 -1.85
C GLN A 76 25.62 -18.27 -1.24
N GLU A 77 26.14 -17.09 -1.60
CA GLU A 77 25.61 -15.80 -1.12
C GLU A 77 24.31 -15.45 -1.84
N ILE A 78 24.20 -15.79 -3.13
CA ILE A 78 22.97 -15.61 -3.92
C ILE A 78 21.82 -16.45 -3.35
N LEU A 79 22.11 -17.70 -2.98
CA LEU A 79 21.11 -18.58 -2.36
C LEU A 79 20.63 -18.02 -1.02
N THR A 80 21.55 -17.47 -0.22
CA THR A 80 21.21 -16.82 1.05
C THR A 80 20.39 -15.55 0.81
N TYR A 81 20.73 -14.72 -0.18
CA TYR A 81 19.97 -13.54 -0.57
C TYR A 81 18.55 -13.89 -1.06
N MET A 82 18.39 -14.92 -1.87
CA MET A 82 17.08 -15.41 -2.29
C MET A 82 16.25 -15.93 -1.10
N LEU A 83 16.86 -16.68 -0.19
CA LEU A 83 16.19 -17.23 1.00
C LEU A 83 15.83 -16.16 2.05
N THR A 84 16.60 -15.07 2.11
CA THR A 84 16.32 -13.92 2.98
C THR A 84 15.29 -12.95 2.36
N GLY A 85 14.97 -13.16 1.08
CA GLY A 85 13.97 -12.43 0.32
C GLY A 85 14.57 -11.26 -0.45
N SER A 86 14.93 -11.48 -1.71
CA SER A 86 15.21 -10.40 -2.66
C SER A 86 13.90 -9.69 -3.01
N ALA A 87 13.59 -8.59 -2.33
CA ALA A 87 12.50 -7.71 -2.72
C ALA A 87 13.03 -6.74 -3.79
N SER A 88 13.00 -7.13 -5.06
CA SER A 88 13.22 -6.21 -6.18
C SER A 88 12.14 -5.11 -6.13
N CYS A 89 12.44 -3.97 -5.52
CA CYS A 89 11.48 -2.88 -5.25
C CYS A 89 10.89 -2.27 -6.52
N THR A 90 11.55 -2.49 -7.65
CA THR A 90 11.22 -1.91 -8.97
C THR A 90 10.57 -2.93 -9.90
N GLU A 91 10.43 -4.21 -9.50
CA GLU A 91 9.84 -5.22 -10.36
C GLU A 91 8.31 -5.05 -10.40
N ILE A 92 7.79 -4.83 -11.60
CA ILE A 92 6.34 -4.82 -11.86
C ILE A 92 5.92 -6.27 -12.12
N SER A 93 5.53 -6.98 -11.07
CA SER A 93 5.04 -8.36 -11.15
C SER A 93 3.61 -8.47 -11.69
N TRP A 94 2.84 -7.38 -11.66
CA TRP A 94 1.46 -7.36 -12.12
C TRP A 94 1.05 -5.96 -12.58
N ASP A 95 0.56 -5.92 -13.81
CA ASP A 95 -0.10 -4.78 -14.42
C ASP A 95 -1.50 -5.19 -14.88
N PHE A 96 -2.47 -4.30 -14.66
CA PHE A 96 -3.81 -4.46 -15.19
C PHE A 96 -4.32 -3.14 -15.71
N LEU A 97 -4.76 -3.14 -16.97
CA LEU A 97 -5.20 -1.94 -17.69
C LEU A 97 -4.09 -0.86 -17.79
N GLY A 98 -2.81 -1.28 -17.77
CA GLY A 98 -1.65 -0.37 -17.78
C GLY A 98 -1.35 0.28 -16.42
N LEU A 99 -2.02 -0.14 -15.35
CA LEU A 99 -1.77 0.32 -13.99
C LEU A 99 -1.17 -0.81 -13.14
N THR A 100 -0.11 -0.48 -12.41
CA THR A 100 0.53 -1.40 -11.46
C THR A 100 -0.31 -1.55 -10.19
N MET A 101 -0.05 -2.62 -9.42
CA MET A 101 -0.71 -2.86 -8.13
C MET A 101 -0.76 -1.63 -7.19
N PRO A 102 0.34 -0.87 -6.99
CA PRO A 102 0.29 0.36 -6.18
C PRO A 102 -0.70 1.40 -6.67
N ASN A 103 -0.84 1.58 -7.98
CA ASN A 103 -1.74 2.58 -8.54
C ASN A 103 -3.20 2.20 -8.32
N TRP A 104 -3.54 0.92 -8.45
CA TRP A 104 -4.87 0.41 -8.11
C TRP A 104 -5.21 0.65 -6.63
N MET A 105 -4.24 0.50 -5.73
CA MET A 105 -4.46 0.78 -4.30
C MET A 105 -4.74 2.26 -4.02
N ILE A 106 -4.10 3.19 -4.75
CA ILE A 106 -4.40 4.63 -4.65
C ILE A 106 -5.88 4.89 -4.97
N ILE A 107 -6.40 4.27 -6.04
CA ILE A 107 -7.81 4.42 -6.45
C ILE A 107 -8.75 3.92 -5.35
N VAL A 108 -8.47 2.76 -4.78
CA VAL A 108 -9.30 2.18 -3.69
C VAL A 108 -9.29 3.07 -2.45
N PHE A 109 -8.13 3.57 -2.02
CA PHE A 109 -8.04 4.45 -0.86
C PHE A 109 -8.71 5.82 -1.11
N LEU A 110 -8.65 6.35 -2.33
CA LEU A 110 -9.42 7.52 -2.72
C LEU A 110 -10.93 7.28 -2.64
N GLY A 111 -11.40 6.12 -3.10
CA GLY A 111 -12.80 5.71 -2.97
C GLY A 111 -13.26 5.70 -1.50
N TYR A 112 -12.43 5.18 -0.60
CA TYR A 112 -12.71 5.19 0.84
C TYR A 112 -12.70 6.59 1.46
N CYS A 113 -11.80 7.48 1.03
CA CYS A 113 -11.83 8.89 1.42
C CYS A 113 -13.16 9.56 1.03
N VAL A 114 -13.64 9.31 -0.20
CA VAL A 114 -14.93 9.83 -0.67
C VAL A 114 -16.07 9.24 0.16
N TYR A 115 -16.06 7.94 0.41
CA TYR A 115 -17.08 7.29 1.24
C TYR A 115 -17.13 7.85 2.66
N SER A 116 -15.98 8.04 3.30
CA SER A 116 -15.89 8.71 4.62
C SER A 116 -16.45 10.14 4.59
N ALA A 117 -16.12 10.92 3.56
CA ALA A 117 -16.63 12.28 3.40
C ALA A 117 -18.16 12.31 3.18
N LEU A 118 -18.71 11.34 2.46
CA LEU A 118 -20.16 11.19 2.30
C LEU A 118 -20.83 10.83 3.63
N LEU A 119 -20.28 9.87 4.38
CA LEU A 119 -20.76 9.52 5.70
C LEU A 119 -20.76 10.72 6.66
N TRP A 120 -19.69 11.52 6.64
CA TRP A 120 -19.62 12.77 7.39
C TRP A 120 -20.73 13.74 7.00
N ARG A 121 -20.99 13.92 5.70
CA ARG A 121 -22.08 14.80 5.22
C ARG A 121 -23.46 14.33 5.67
N THR A 122 -23.72 13.02 5.65
CA THR A 122 -25.01 12.45 6.08
C THR A 122 -25.21 12.42 7.59
N SER A 123 -24.14 12.64 8.36
CA SER A 123 -24.17 12.63 9.82
C SER A 123 -24.42 14.01 10.44
N LYS A 124 -24.42 15.07 9.62
CA LYS A 124 -24.91 16.41 9.98
C LYS A 124 -26.40 16.51 9.74
#